data_AF-A0A6C9QCC0-F1
#
_entry.id   AF-A0A6C9QCC0-F1
#
_cell.length_a   1.000
_cell.length_b   1.000
_cell.length_c   1.000
_cell.angle_alpha   90.00
_cell.angle_beta   90.00
_cell.angle_gamma   90.00
#
_symmetry.space_group_name_H-M   'P 1'
#
loop_
_entity.id
_entity.type
_entity.pdbx_description
1 polymer ?
#
loop_
_entity_poly.entity_id
_entity_poly.type
_entity_poly.pdbx_seq_one_letter_code
_entity_poly.pdbx_strand_id
1 'polypeptide(L)'
;DYYAGVMAKKGVVSGEIDNDIWKQAVNVATGGVHDYNGMGNVLLPWGMSAEQFDKQVNQAWNEQVVGTGIKTPPGQYGLQSYGDSQYLVKLGTGYLLKDDGSPVVLDLTQKRQRFSGDIPQ
;
A
#
# COMPACT_ATOMS: atom_id res chain seq x y z
N ASP A 1 6.77 -9.44 17.11
CA ASP A 1 7.87 -10.42 16.83
C ASP A 1 7.44 -11.78 16.27
N TYR A 2 6.21 -11.96 15.79
CA TYR A 2 5.73 -13.24 15.27
C TYR A 2 6.26 -13.58 13.86
N TYR A 3 6.50 -12.56 13.03
CA TYR A 3 6.93 -12.72 11.63
C TYR A 3 8.36 -13.26 11.49
N ALA A 4 9.29 -12.79 12.33
CA ALA A 4 10.67 -13.28 12.33
C ALA A 4 10.79 -14.74 12.82
N GLY A 5 9.94 -15.14 13.79
CA GLY A 5 9.94 -16.49 14.34
C GLY A 5 9.43 -17.56 13.38
N VAL A 6 8.51 -17.21 12.47
CA VAL A 6 7.99 -18.14 11.44
C VAL A 6 8.98 -18.29 10.28
N MET A 7 9.68 -17.22 9.91
CA MET A 7 10.67 -17.24 8.82
C MET A 7 11.95 -18.00 9.21
N ALA A 8 12.38 -17.94 10.48
CA ALA A 8 13.54 -18.68 10.96
C ALA A 8 13.30 -20.20 11.06
N LYS A 9 12.05 -20.64 11.28
CA LYS A 9 11.75 -22.05 11.54
C LYS A 9 11.60 -22.92 10.28
N LYS A 10 11.47 -22.31 9.09
CA LYS A 10 11.06 -23.04 7.89
C LYS A 10 12.13 -23.29 6.83
N GLY A 11 13.30 -22.66 6.85
CA GLY A 11 14.46 -23.14 6.07
C GLY A 11 14.20 -23.54 4.61
N VAL A 12 13.24 -22.92 3.91
CA VAL A 12 12.94 -23.19 2.50
C VAL A 12 13.32 -21.97 1.68
N VAL A 13 14.61 -21.90 1.35
CA VAL A 13 15.12 -21.15 0.22
C VAL A 13 14.85 -21.98 -1.03
N SER A 14 13.58 -22.10 -1.45
CA SER A 14 13.26 -22.65 -2.77
C SER A 14 11.89 -22.16 -3.24
N GLY A 15 11.90 -21.05 -3.98
CA GLY A 15 11.34 -20.94 -5.34
C GLY A 15 9.86 -21.17 -5.63
N GLU A 16 9.10 -21.92 -4.85
CA GLU A 16 7.69 -22.18 -5.10
C GLU A 16 6.88 -21.75 -3.88
N ILE A 17 6.43 -20.49 -3.95
CA ILE A 17 5.42 -19.97 -3.03
C ILE A 17 4.12 -20.67 -3.38
N ASP A 18 3.73 -21.62 -2.54
CA ASP A 18 2.37 -22.15 -2.51
C ASP A 18 1.41 -20.99 -2.20
N ASN A 19 0.89 -20.40 -3.28
CA ASN A 19 0.10 -19.18 -3.27
C ASN A 19 -1.15 -19.32 -2.39
N ASP A 20 -1.66 -20.53 -2.18
CA ASP A 20 -2.91 -20.74 -1.44
C ASP A 20 -2.68 -20.74 0.07
N ILE A 21 -1.57 -21.33 0.54
CA ILE A 21 -1.17 -21.28 1.96
C ILE A 21 -0.68 -19.87 2.32
N TRP A 22 0.03 -19.19 1.40
CA TRP A 22 0.42 -17.79 1.57
C TRP A 22 -0.80 -16.88 1.67
N LYS A 23 -1.78 -17.01 0.75
CA LYS A 23 -3.05 -16.26 0.82
C LYS A 23 -3.82 -16.54 2.10
N GLN A 24 -3.86 -17.78 2.60
CA GLN A 24 -4.55 -18.08 3.87
C GLN A 24 -3.87 -17.43 5.07
N ALA A 25 -2.54 -17.51 5.18
CA ALA A 25 -1.80 -16.87 6.26
C ALA A 25 -1.89 -15.33 6.19
N VAL A 26 -1.87 -14.78 4.98
CA VAL A 26 -2.03 -13.35 4.70
C VAL A 26 -3.46 -12.88 5.02
N ASN A 27 -4.49 -13.62 4.59
CA ASN A 27 -5.88 -13.27 4.90
C ASN A 27 -6.13 -13.26 6.42
N VAL A 28 -5.53 -14.19 7.17
CA VAL A 28 -5.63 -14.24 8.63
C VAL A 28 -4.87 -13.09 9.31
N ALA A 29 -3.74 -12.65 8.76
CA ALA A 29 -2.87 -11.64 9.37
C ALA A 29 -3.15 -10.18 8.93
N THR A 30 -3.58 -9.97 7.69
CA THR A 30 -3.75 -8.63 7.09
C THR A 30 -5.16 -8.38 6.55
N GLY A 31 -6.08 -9.34 6.60
CA GLY A 31 -7.48 -9.13 6.18
C GLY A 31 -7.75 -9.33 4.69
N GLY A 32 -6.75 -9.66 3.87
CA GLY A 32 -6.98 -9.98 2.46
C GLY A 32 -5.83 -9.66 1.51
N VAL A 33 -5.91 -10.20 0.30
CA VAL A 33 -5.25 -9.65 -0.89
C VAL A 33 -6.29 -9.06 -1.85
N HIS A 34 -5.93 -7.99 -2.55
CA HIS A 34 -6.79 -7.33 -3.54
C HIS A 34 -6.00 -6.95 -4.78
N ASP A 35 -6.54 -7.24 -5.97
CA ASP A 35 -5.94 -6.83 -7.24
C ASP A 35 -6.36 -5.41 -7.59
N TYR A 36 -5.48 -4.45 -7.31
CA TYR A 36 -5.76 -3.04 -7.53
C TYR A 36 -5.47 -2.66 -8.99
N ASN A 37 -6.52 -2.21 -9.70
CA ASN A 37 -6.49 -1.84 -11.12
C ASN A 37 -5.96 -2.94 -12.08
N GLY A 38 -5.96 -4.22 -11.69
CA GLY A 38 -5.42 -5.31 -12.52
C GLY A 38 -3.88 -5.29 -12.64
N MET A 39 -3.20 -4.53 -11.77
CA MET A 39 -1.74 -4.32 -11.82
C MET A 39 -0.99 -5.10 -10.73
N GLY A 40 -1.67 -6.06 -10.11
CA GLY A 40 -1.12 -7.00 -9.16
C GLY A 40 -1.82 -6.95 -7.80
N ASN A 41 -1.61 -8.01 -7.03
CA ASN A 41 -2.21 -8.15 -5.71
C ASN A 41 -1.46 -7.31 -4.67
N VAL A 42 -2.21 -6.52 -3.90
CA VAL A 42 -1.75 -5.82 -2.70
C VAL A 42 -2.36 -6.40 -1.45
N LEU A 43 -1.67 -6.23 -0.33
CA LEU A 43 -2.15 -6.62 0.98
C LEU A 43 -3.17 -5.58 1.43
N LEU A 44 -4.37 -6.03 1.78
CA LEU A 44 -5.33 -5.16 2.46
C LEU A 44 -4.85 -4.88 3.89
N PRO A 45 -5.24 -3.75 4.49
CA PRO A 45 -5.14 -3.56 5.93
C PRO A 45 -6.11 -4.46 6.68
N TRP A 46 -5.75 -4.82 7.91
CA TRP A 46 -6.56 -5.75 8.72
C TRP A 46 -7.98 -5.23 8.95
N GLY A 47 -8.97 -6.08 8.67
CA GLY A 47 -10.39 -5.74 8.80
C GLY A 47 -10.93 -4.77 7.73
N MET A 48 -10.13 -4.39 6.73
CA MET A 48 -10.56 -3.52 5.63
C MET A 48 -11.08 -4.34 4.46
N SER A 49 -12.28 -4.02 3.98
CA SER A 49 -12.79 -4.62 2.73
C SER A 49 -12.10 -4.02 1.50
N ALA A 50 -12.09 -4.74 0.38
CA ALA A 50 -11.59 -4.23 -0.90
C ALA A 50 -12.25 -2.89 -1.31
N GLU A 51 -13.57 -2.77 -1.15
CA GLU A 51 -14.28 -1.52 -1.48
C GLU A 51 -13.86 -0.36 -0.57
N GLN A 52 -13.64 -0.61 0.72
CA GLN A 52 -13.13 0.40 1.66
C GLN A 52 -11.69 0.77 1.33
N PHE A 53 -10.89 -0.20 0.90
CA PHE A 53 -9.53 0.01 0.44
C PHE A 53 -9.49 0.93 -0.77
N ASP A 54 -10.29 0.66 -1.80
CA ASP A 54 -10.36 1.51 -3.00
C ASP A 54 -10.74 2.95 -2.68
N LYS A 55 -11.70 3.14 -1.76
CA LYS A 55 -12.10 4.47 -1.29
C LYS A 55 -10.95 5.18 -0.57
N GLN A 56 -10.23 4.49 0.30
CA GLN A 56 -9.12 5.08 1.05
C GLN A 56 -7.90 5.36 0.18
N VAL A 57 -7.60 4.49 -0.79
CA VAL A 57 -6.57 4.75 -1.80
C VAL A 57 -6.91 5.98 -2.61
N ASN A 58 -8.15 6.12 -3.10
CA ASN A 58 -8.58 7.31 -3.83
C ASN A 58 -8.48 8.58 -2.98
N GLN A 59 -8.84 8.51 -1.70
CA GLN A 59 -8.68 9.63 -0.78
C GLN A 59 -7.20 10.00 -0.60
N ALA A 60 -6.35 9.02 -0.27
CA ALA A 60 -4.92 9.22 -0.08
C ALA A 60 -4.23 9.74 -1.35
N TRP A 61 -4.63 9.26 -2.52
CA TRP A 61 -4.16 9.76 -3.81
C TRP A 61 -4.43 11.27 -3.97
N ASN A 62 -5.66 11.69 -3.72
CA ASN A 62 -6.02 13.10 -3.84
C ASN A 62 -5.27 13.97 -2.82
N GLU A 63 -5.10 13.50 -1.59
CA GLU A 63 -4.45 14.27 -0.52
C GLU A 63 -2.92 14.32 -0.66
N GLN A 64 -2.29 13.17 -0.93
CA GLN A 64 -0.83 12.98 -0.83
C GLN A 64 -0.12 13.16 -2.19
N VAL A 65 -0.85 13.06 -3.30
CA VAL A 65 -0.29 13.17 -4.66
C VAL A 65 -0.82 14.39 -5.40
N VAL A 66 -2.14 14.49 -5.56
CA VAL A 66 -2.74 15.62 -6.30
C VAL A 66 -2.60 16.91 -5.50
N GLY A 67 -2.93 16.88 -4.20
CA GLY A 67 -2.86 18.02 -3.30
C GLY A 67 -1.44 18.56 -3.07
N THR A 68 -0.41 17.73 -3.29
CA THR A 68 1.00 18.11 -3.15
C THR A 68 1.63 18.61 -4.44
N GLY A 69 0.89 18.57 -5.57
CA GLY A 69 1.35 19.05 -6.87
C GLY A 69 2.30 18.10 -7.60
N ILE A 70 2.41 16.84 -7.16
CA ILE A 70 3.23 15.83 -7.84
C ILE A 70 2.67 15.60 -9.25
N LYS A 71 3.54 15.74 -10.26
CA LYS A 71 3.15 15.52 -11.67
C LYS A 71 2.94 14.04 -11.93
N THR A 72 1.69 13.66 -12.15
CA THR A 72 1.32 12.29 -12.50
C THR A 72 1.18 12.15 -14.02
N PRO A 73 1.87 11.17 -14.65
CA PRO A 73 1.61 10.83 -16.04
C PRO A 73 0.15 10.41 -16.25
N PRO A 74 -0.45 10.68 -17.41
CA PRO A 74 -1.77 10.14 -17.73
C PRO A 74 -1.71 8.62 -17.84
N GLY A 75 -2.64 7.91 -17.19
CA GLY A 75 -2.72 6.46 -17.22
C GLY A 75 -3.25 5.85 -15.91
N GLN A 76 -3.45 4.54 -15.90
CA GLN A 76 -3.71 3.80 -14.67
C GLN A 76 -2.40 3.60 -13.88
N TYR A 77 -2.52 3.61 -12.56
CA TYR A 77 -1.42 3.26 -11.66
C TYR A 77 -1.78 2.01 -10.87
N GLY A 78 -0.75 1.25 -10.51
CA GLY A 78 -0.85 0.10 -9.63
C GLY A 78 -0.32 0.42 -8.24
N LEU A 79 -0.46 -0.53 -7.34
CA LEU A 79 0.11 -0.43 -5.99
C LEU A 79 1.01 -1.62 -5.70
N GLN A 80 1.98 -1.41 -4.81
CA GLN A 80 2.79 -2.47 -4.22
C GLN A 80 2.86 -2.28 -2.72
N SER A 81 2.55 -3.34 -1.97
CA SER A 81 2.68 -3.35 -0.51
C SER A 81 4.11 -3.01 -0.10
N TYR A 82 4.25 -2.00 0.75
CA TYR A 82 5.54 -1.51 1.25
C TYR A 82 5.66 -1.68 2.77
N GLY A 83 4.60 -1.33 3.50
CA GLY A 83 4.52 -1.43 4.95
C GLY A 83 3.08 -1.65 5.42
N ASP A 84 2.87 -1.57 6.73
CA ASP A 84 1.51 -1.64 7.28
C ASP A 84 0.67 -0.49 6.74
N SER A 85 -0.35 -0.83 5.95
CA SER A 85 -1.24 0.13 5.29
C SER A 85 -0.51 1.20 4.44
N GLN A 86 0.71 0.86 3.96
CA GLN A 86 1.56 1.73 3.15
C GLN A 86 1.86 1.09 1.80
N TYR A 87 1.71 1.86 0.72
CA TYR A 87 1.75 1.36 -0.65
C TYR A 87 2.60 2.23 -1.56
N LEU A 88 3.57 1.63 -2.24
CA LEU A 88 4.30 2.27 -3.33
C LEU A 88 3.40 2.39 -4.56
N VAL A 89 3.40 3.56 -5.21
CA VAL A 89 2.67 3.77 -6.46
C VAL A 89 3.49 3.26 -7.64
N LYS A 90 2.95 2.29 -8.37
CA LYS A 90 3.54 1.74 -9.60
C LYS A 90 3.02 2.48 -10.83
N LEU A 91 3.93 2.90 -11.70
CA LEU A 91 3.63 3.60 -12.95
C LEU A 91 4.51 3.02 -14.07
N GLY A 92 3.86 2.39 -15.06
CA GLY A 92 4.56 1.67 -16.13
C GLY A 92 5.47 0.57 -15.58
N THR A 93 6.76 0.64 -15.89
CA THR A 93 7.79 -0.31 -15.44
C THR A 93 8.46 0.08 -14.12
N GLY A 94 8.08 1.22 -13.52
CA GLY A 94 8.72 1.76 -12.32
C GLY A 94 7.74 2.27 -11.27
N TYR A 95 8.24 3.17 -10.41
CA TYR A 95 7.45 3.82 -9.36
C TYR A 95 7.23 5.29 -9.69
N LEU A 96 6.12 5.86 -9.21
CA LEU A 96 5.95 7.30 -9.17
C LEU A 96 6.99 7.88 -8.21
N LEU A 97 7.71 8.91 -8.66
CA LEU A 97 8.71 9.59 -7.85
C LEU A 97 8.22 10.99 -7.48
N LYS A 98 8.65 11.46 -6.32
CA LYS A 98 8.55 12.85 -5.89
C LYS A 98 9.65 13.68 -6.56
N ASP A 99 9.59 14.99 -6.38
CA ASP A 99 10.60 15.93 -6.90
C ASP A 99 12.01 15.68 -6.35
N ASP A 100 12.12 15.08 -5.15
CA ASP A 100 13.40 14.69 -4.54
C ASP A 100 13.95 13.35 -5.06
N GLY A 101 13.25 12.69 -5.99
CA GLY A 101 13.62 11.39 -6.56
C GLY A 101 13.25 10.19 -5.69
N SER A 102 12.69 10.39 -4.51
CA SER A 102 12.17 9.30 -3.67
C SER A 102 10.81 8.80 -4.20
N PRO A 103 10.46 7.52 -4.01
CA PRO A 103 9.18 7.01 -4.47
C PRO A 103 8.01 7.57 -3.65
N VAL A 104 6.87 7.74 -4.30
CA VAL A 104 5.61 8.07 -3.65
C VAL A 104 5.08 6.85 -2.91
N VAL A 105 4.83 7.04 -1.62
CA VAL A 105 4.19 6.07 -0.75
C VAL A 105 2.84 6.65 -0.33
N LEU A 106 1.76 5.94 -0.63
CA LEU A 106 0.44 6.22 -0.09
C LEU A 106 0.34 5.58 1.29
N ASP A 107 0.09 6.39 2.31
CA ASP A 107 -0.18 5.94 3.66
C ASP A 107 -1.68 6.01 3.96
N LEU A 108 -2.33 4.86 4.14
CA LEU A 108 -3.76 4.78 4.43
C LEU A 108 -4.09 4.94 5.92
N THR A 109 -3.07 4.95 6.81
CA THR A 109 -3.24 5.21 8.24
C THR A 109 -3.33 6.70 8.56
N GLN A 110 -2.97 7.56 7.60
CA GLN A 110 -2.86 9.01 7.76
C GLN A 110 -4.21 9.74 7.93
N LYS A 111 -5.25 9.08 8.45
CA LYS A 111 -6.47 9.76 8.89
C LYS A 111 -6.17 10.66 10.09
N ARG A 112 -6.19 11.97 9.82
CA ARG A 112 -6.18 13.11 10.77
C ARG A 112 -4.81 13.60 11.24
N GLN A 113 -3.86 13.88 10.36
CA GLN A 113 -3.14 15.15 10.57
C GLN A 113 -3.99 16.26 9.99
N ARG A 114 -5.07 16.60 10.71
CA ARG A 114 -5.72 17.88 10.53
C ARG A 114 -4.62 18.92 10.65
N PHE A 115 -4.57 19.82 9.69
CA PHE A 115 -4.13 21.19 9.90
C PHE A 115 -4.66 21.68 11.25
N SER A 116 -3.91 21.49 12.33
CA SER A 116 -3.88 22.43 13.45
C SER A 116 -2.93 23.53 13.01
N GLY A 117 -3.32 24.22 11.94
CA GLY A 117 -2.79 25.53 11.63
C GLY A 117 -3.28 26.43 12.75
N ASP A 118 -2.32 26.99 13.46
CA ASP A 118 -2.50 28.15 14.32
C ASP A 118 -3.48 29.14 13.69
N ILE A 119 -4.58 29.42 14.37
CA ILE A 119 -5.24 30.71 14.23
C ILE A 119 -5.07 31.39 15.58
N PRO A 120 -4.13 32.35 15.72
CA PRO A 120 -4.10 33.20 16.89
C PRO A 120 -5.33 34.13 16.85
N GLN A 121 -6.05 34.19 17.97
CA GLN A 121 -6.96 35.28 18.32
C GLN A 121 -6.54 35.79 19.69
#